data_AF-A0A9X6LBF5-F1
#
_entry.id   AF-A0A9X6LBF5-F1
#
_cell.length_a   1.000
_cell.length_b   1.000
_cell.length_c   1.000
_cell.angle_alpha   90.00
_cell.angle_beta   90.00
_cell.angle_gamma   90.00
#
_symmetry.space_group_name_H-M   'P 1'
#
loop_
_entity.id
_entity.type
_entity.pdbx_description
1 polymer ?
#
loop_
_entity_poly.entity_id
_entity_poly.type
_entity_poly.pdbx_seq_one_letter_code
_entity_poly.pdbx_strand_id
1 'polypeptide(L)'
;MQPPFICHTCKKRIVRKKDLITATWYFRFYLFHSDCFKRQQVFISRFLPVNTLFNFFLIIYGLIFGSILMITEPSIIWLTFFFPIFYRFLSYYYVERFFST
;
A
#
# COMPACT_ATOMS: atom_id res chain seq x y z
N MET A 1 17.77 -14.48 5.74
CA MET A 1 16.73 -14.85 6.72
C MET A 1 15.46 -14.09 6.34
N GLN A 2 14.34 -14.78 6.09
CA GLN A 2 13.07 -14.09 5.85
C GLN A 2 12.63 -13.39 7.14
N PRO A 3 12.37 -12.07 7.14
CA PRO A 3 11.84 -11.40 8.31
C PRO A 3 10.49 -12.01 8.68
N PRO A 4 10.17 -12.17 9.98
CA PRO A 4 8.86 -12.64 10.37
C PRO A 4 7.84 -11.57 9.99
N PHE A 5 7.04 -11.83 8.95
CA PHE A 5 5.92 -10.97 8.58
C PHE A 5 4.82 -11.12 9.63
N ILE A 6 4.81 -10.20 10.59
CA ILE A 6 3.90 -10.23 11.74
C ILE A 6 2.78 -9.21 11.53
N CYS A 7 1.54 -9.65 11.71
CA CYS A 7 0.39 -8.75 11.67
C CYS A 7 0.43 -7.75 12.83
N HIS A 8 0.24 -6.47 12.52
CA HIS A 8 0.30 -5.40 13.50
C HIS A 8 -0.80 -5.51 14.58
N THR A 9 -1.97 -6.04 14.22
CA THR A 9 -3.15 -6.15 15.10
C THR A 9 -3.11 -7.40 15.98
N CYS A 10 -3.01 -8.60 15.37
CA CYS A 10 -3.10 -9.86 16.11
C CYS A 10 -1.75 -10.41 16.58
N LYS A 11 -0.64 -9.79 16.17
CA LYS A 11 0.75 -10.21 16.45
C LYS A 11 1.11 -11.63 16.00
N LYS A 12 0.25 -12.27 15.20
CA LYS A 12 0.51 -13.58 14.58
C LYS A 12 1.26 -13.42 13.27
N ARG A 13 2.00 -14.47 12.88
CA ARG A 13 2.70 -14.54 11.60
C ARG A 13 1.72 -14.63 10.43
N ILE A 14 2.03 -13.94 9.34
CA ILE A 14 1.35 -14.05 8.05
C ILE A 14 2.11 -15.09 7.23
N VAL A 15 1.45 -16.17 6.88
CA VAL A 15 2.06 -17.32 6.17
C VAL A 15 1.72 -17.29 4.67
N ARG A 16 0.55 -16.78 4.31
CA ARG A 16 0.03 -16.79 2.93
C ARG A 16 -0.02 -15.38 2.36
N LYS A 17 0.38 -15.24 1.09
CA LYS A 17 0.29 -13.98 0.35
C LYS A 17 -1.13 -13.45 0.21
N LYS A 18 -2.11 -14.35 0.03
CA LYS A 18 -3.54 -14.00 -0.13
C LYS A 18 -4.11 -13.28 1.09
N ASP A 19 -3.57 -13.57 2.27
CA ASP A 19 -4.03 -13.00 3.53
C ASP A 19 -3.24 -11.75 3.92
N LEU A 20 -2.19 -11.40 3.17
CA LEU A 20 -1.34 -10.24 3.44
C LEU A 20 -2.01 -8.96 2.93
N ILE A 21 -2.19 -7.99 3.82
CA ILE A 21 -2.44 -6.60 3.46
C ILE A 21 -1.26 -5.75 3.92
N THR A 22 -0.65 -5.07 2.96
CA THR A 22 0.38 -4.07 3.22
C THR A 22 -0.31 -2.71 3.20
N ALA A 23 -0.24 -1.99 4.31
CA ALA A 23 -0.78 -0.64 4.39
C ALA A 23 0.31 0.36 4.79
N THR A 24 0.19 1.58 4.30
CA THR A 24 1.08 2.67 4.66
C THR A 24 0.37 3.65 5.58
N TRP A 25 1.13 4.18 6.52
CA TRP A 25 0.77 5.39 7.23
C TRP A 25 1.98 6.32 7.24
N TYR A 26 1.85 7.46 6.57
CA TYR A 26 2.96 8.36 6.24
C TYR A 26 4.14 7.59 5.60
N PHE A 27 5.24 7.40 6.33
CA PHE A 27 6.47 6.77 5.84
C PHE A 27 6.68 5.33 6.32
N ARG A 28 5.73 4.76 7.09
CA ARG A 28 5.88 3.41 7.66
C ARG A 28 4.94 2.41 6.99
N PHE A 29 5.48 1.24 6.69
CA PHE A 29 4.71 0.07 6.26
C PHE A 29 4.22 -0.72 7.47
N TYR A 30 2.97 -1.12 7.40
CA TYR A 30 2.31 -1.98 8.37
C TYR A 30 1.73 -3.18 7.65
N LEU A 31 1.87 -4.34 8.28
CA LEU A 31 1.40 -5.60 7.73
C LEU A 31 0.18 -6.05 8.52
N PHE A 32 -0.82 -6.54 7.83
CA PHE A 32 -2.06 -7.00 8.42
C PHE A 32 -2.51 -8.30 7.77
N HIS A 33 -3.24 -9.12 8.52
CA HIS A 33 -4.11 -10.12 7.90
C HIS A 33 -5.32 -9.42 7.28
N SER A 34 -5.82 -9.93 6.15
CA SER A 34 -6.99 -9.43 5.45
C SER A 34 -8.19 -9.19 6.37
N ASP A 35 -8.51 -10.17 7.22
CA ASP A 35 -9.62 -10.08 8.18
C ASP A 35 -9.36 -9.06 9.30
N CYS A 36 -8.11 -8.99 9.78
CA CYS A 36 -7.71 -8.01 10.80
C CYS A 36 -7.82 -6.58 10.26
N PHE A 37 -7.40 -6.38 9.01
CA PHE A 37 -7.48 -5.08 8.35
C PHE A 37 -8.93 -4.67 8.09
N LYS A 38 -9.79 -5.57 7.59
CA LYS A 38 -11.22 -5.28 7.40
C LYS A 38 -11.87 -4.83 8.70
N ARG A 39 -11.62 -5.55 9.80
CA ARG A 39 -12.14 -5.17 11.12
C ARG A 39 -11.61 -3.81 11.55
N GLN A 40 -10.32 -3.53 11.35
CA GLN A 40 -9.73 -2.27 11.74
C GLN A 40 -10.18 -1.08 10.88
N GLN A 41 -10.40 -1.27 9.58
CA GLN A 41 -10.85 -0.23 8.65
C GLN A 41 -12.23 0.32 9.01
N VAL A 42 -13.09 -0.51 9.62
CA VAL A 42 -14.41 -0.10 10.15
C VAL A 42 -14.28 0.86 11.33
N PHE A 43 -13.22 0.74 12.14
CA PHE A 43 -13.04 1.53 13.36
C PHE A 43 -12.03 2.68 13.23
N ILE A 44 -10.97 2.52 12.41
CA ILE A 44 -9.85 3.47 12.27
C ILE A 44 -9.31 3.41 10.82
N SER A 45 -9.64 4.41 9.99
CA SER A 45 -9.28 4.48 8.57
C SER A 45 -7.94 5.17 8.26
N ARG A 46 -6.98 5.18 9.21
CA ARG A 46 -5.71 5.93 9.05
C ARG A 46 -4.70 5.25 8.11
N PHE A 47 -4.94 4.00 7.76
CA PHE A 47 -4.01 3.19 6.96
C PHE A 47 -4.48 3.12 5.51
N LEU A 48 -3.59 3.44 4.58
CA LEU A 48 -3.84 3.34 3.14
C LEU A 48 -3.39 1.97 2.65
N PRO A 49 -4.29 1.08 2.19
CA PRO A 49 -3.92 -0.25 1.74
C PRO A 49 -3.26 -0.20 0.36
N VAL A 50 -1.99 -0.56 0.29
CA VAL A 50 -1.14 -0.36 -0.91
C VAL A 50 -1.19 -1.54 -1.87
N ASN A 51 -1.44 -2.75 -1.37
CA ASN A 51 -1.47 -3.97 -2.19
C ASN A 51 -2.90 -4.38 -2.60
N THR A 52 -3.85 -3.45 -2.57
CA THR A 52 -5.26 -3.71 -2.88
C THR A 52 -5.70 -3.03 -4.18
N LEU A 53 -6.88 -3.40 -4.67
CA LEU A 53 -7.51 -2.76 -5.84
C LEU A 53 -7.68 -1.25 -5.66
N PHE A 54 -7.86 -0.77 -4.42
CA PHE A 54 -7.96 0.66 -4.13
C PHE A 54 -6.69 1.41 -4.58
N ASN A 55 -5.51 0.86 -4.30
CA ASN A 55 -4.25 1.46 -4.73
C ASN A 55 -4.10 1.44 -6.26
N PHE A 56 -4.63 0.42 -6.94
CA PHE A 56 -4.65 0.37 -8.40
C PHE A 56 -5.49 1.52 -8.99
N PHE A 57 -6.68 1.78 -8.43
CA PHE A 57 -7.49 2.93 -8.83
C PHE A 57 -6.79 4.25 -8.53
N LEU A 58 -6.13 4.39 -7.37
CA LEU A 58 -5.34 5.59 -7.05
C LEU A 58 -4.18 5.82 -8.03
N ILE A 59 -3.50 4.76 -8.49
CA ILE A 59 -2.45 4.86 -9.51
C ILE A 59 -3.03 5.38 -10.82
N ILE A 60 -4.11 4.78 -11.32
CA ILE A 60 -4.74 5.22 -12.58
C ILE A 60 -5.21 6.67 -12.47
N TYR A 61 -5.90 7.01 -11.38
CA TYR A 61 -6.35 8.37 -11.10
C TYR A 61 -5.17 9.35 -11.09
N GLY A 62 -4.10 9.02 -10.35
CA GLY A 62 -2.90 9.86 -10.26
C GLY A 62 -2.19 10.04 -11.60
N LEU A 63 -2.14 9.01 -12.45
CA LEU A 63 -1.56 9.12 -13.79
C LEU A 63 -2.39 10.02 -14.70
N ILE A 64 -3.72 9.89 -14.70
CA ILE A 64 -4.60 10.72 -15.55
C ILE A 64 -4.56 12.18 -15.09
N PHE A 65 -4.91 12.44 -13.83
CA PHE A 65 -4.98 13.80 -13.30
C PHE A 65 -3.60 14.44 -13.20
N GLY A 66 -2.58 13.70 -12.76
CA GLY A 66 -1.21 14.20 -12.70
C GLY A 66 -0.66 14.60 -14.07
N SER A 67 -0.97 13.84 -15.13
CA SER A 67 -0.55 14.19 -16.50
C SER A 67 -1.26 15.44 -17.00
N ILE A 68 -2.58 15.56 -16.79
CA ILE A 68 -3.34 16.75 -17.18
C ILE A 68 -2.76 17.98 -16.48
N LEU A 69 -2.55 17.89 -15.17
CA LEU A 69 -2.08 19.01 -14.35
C LEU A 69 -0.64 19.42 -14.68
N MET A 70 0.24 18.47 -15.00
CA MET A 70 1.59 18.78 -15.49
C MET A 70 1.58 19.57 -16.80
N ILE A 71 0.58 19.37 -17.66
CA ILE A 71 0.44 20.09 -18.94
C ILE A 71 -0.22 21.45 -18.72
N THR A 72 -1.28 21.52 -17.91
CA THR A 72 -2.05 22.77 -17.73
C THR A 72 -1.36 23.76 -16.79
N GLU A 73 -0.76 23.27 -15.71
CA GLU A 73 -0.13 24.08 -14.67
C GLU A 73 1.20 23.45 -14.25
N PRO A 74 2.29 23.65 -15.01
CA PRO A 74 3.55 22.98 -14.73
C PRO A 74 4.09 23.39 -13.36
N SER A 75 3.97 22.49 -12.39
CA SER A 75 4.42 22.66 -11.02
C SER A 75 5.02 21.36 -10.49
N ILE A 76 6.07 21.50 -9.67
CA ILE A 76 6.77 20.36 -9.08
C ILE A 76 5.89 19.58 -8.09
N ILE A 77 4.83 20.22 -7.58
CA ILE A 77 3.90 19.63 -6.61
C ILE A 77 3.19 18.40 -7.20
N TRP A 78 2.98 18.35 -8.52
CA TRP A 78 2.30 17.22 -9.16
C TRP A 78 3.11 15.92 -9.14
N LEU A 79 4.40 15.97 -8.77
CA LEU A 79 5.19 14.75 -8.53
C LEU A 79 4.60 13.90 -7.40
N THR A 80 3.79 14.46 -6.49
CA THR A 80 3.13 13.68 -5.43
C THR A 80 2.20 12.59 -5.97
N PHE A 81 1.71 12.72 -7.21
CA PHE A 81 0.89 11.67 -7.85
C PHE A 81 1.68 10.39 -8.16
N PHE A 82 3.02 10.42 -8.13
CA PHE A 82 3.84 9.22 -8.24
C PHE A 82 3.96 8.43 -6.92
N PHE A 83 3.55 9.00 -5.78
CA PHE A 83 3.67 8.32 -4.49
C PHE A 83 2.97 6.95 -4.45
N PRO A 84 1.70 6.78 -4.90
CA PRO A 84 1.04 5.48 -4.90
C PRO A 84 1.79 4.40 -5.70
N ILE A 85 2.45 4.80 -6.79
CA ILE A 85 3.29 3.91 -7.61
C ILE A 85 4.53 3.50 -6.83
N PHE A 86 5.22 4.47 -6.24
CA PHE A 86 6.41 4.22 -5.44
C PHE A 86 6.12 3.31 -4.24
N TYR A 87 5.06 3.59 -3.48
CA TYR A 87 4.63 2.74 -2.36
C TYR A 87 4.26 1.32 -2.81
N ARG A 88 3.62 1.15 -3.99
CA ARG A 88 3.32 -0.19 -4.54
C ARG A 88 4.59 -0.99 -4.82
N PHE A 89 5.60 -0.33 -5.41
CA PHE A 89 6.89 -0.96 -5.69
C PHE A 89 7.61 -1.36 -4.39
N LEU A 90 7.64 -0.47 -3.40
CA LEU A 90 8.21 -0.76 -2.09
C LEU A 90 7.49 -1.93 -1.38
N SER A 91 6.15 -1.95 -1.37
CA SER A 91 5.36 -3.07 -0.82
C SER A 91 5.76 -4.40 -1.46
N TYR A 92 5.94 -4.41 -2.78
CA TYR A 92 6.36 -5.60 -3.50
C TYR A 92 7.77 -6.04 -3.12
N TYR A 93 8.73 -5.12 -3.18
CA TYR A 93 10.14 -5.42 -2.98
C TYR A 93 10.46 -5.87 -1.54
N TYR A 94 9.90 -5.20 -0.54
CA TYR A 94 10.21 -5.45 0.87
C TYR A 94 9.36 -6.56 1.51
N VAL A 95 8.19 -6.86 0.94
CA VAL A 95 7.23 -7.76 1.60
C VAL A 95 6.78 -8.86 0.64
N GLU A 96 6.05 -8.52 -0.43
CA GLU A 96 5.35 -9.52 -1.24
C GLU A 96 6.31 -10.46 -2.00
N ARG A 97 7.52 -10.01 -2.35
CA ARG A 97 8.56 -10.83 -3.00
C ARG A 97 8.96 -12.05 -2.17
N PHE A 98 8.86 -11.96 -0.84
CA PHE A 98 9.27 -13.05 0.05
C PHE A 98 8.20 -14.12 0.23
N PHE A 99 6.96 -13.86 -0.20
CA PHE A 99 5.94 -14.89 -0.25
C PHE A 99 6.02 -15.60 -1.60
N SER A 100 6.58 -16.82 -1.61
CA SER A 100 6.49 -17.72 -2.76
C SER A 100 5.03 -18.07 -3.03
N THR A 101 4.62 -17.99 -4.30
CA THR A 101 3.28 -18.31 -4.81
C THR A 101 2.77 -19.66 -4.36
#